data_AF-A0A3D0ZTF0-F1
#
_entry.id   AF-A0A3D0ZTF0-F1
#
_cell.length_a   1.000
_cell.length_b   1.000
_cell.length_c   1.000
_cell.angle_alpha   90.00
_cell.angle_beta   90.00
_cell.angle_gamma   90.00
#
_symmetry.space_group_name_H-M   'P 1'
#
loop_
_entity.id
_entity.type
_entity.pdbx_description
1 polymer ?
#
loop_
_entity_poly.entity_id
_entity_poly.type
_entity_poly.pdbx_seq_one_letter_code
_entity_poly.pdbx_strand_id
1 'polypeptide(L)'
;MTVFGKDETALSKFAAEIPIPQFEKASFSKPKPLDLAKIAIVTTAALHRIGEPGFELGDSDFHFEILPKDARDLALGHHSVNFDRGGFAADINVVYPIDRLEE
;
A
#
# COMPACT_ATOMS: atom_id res chain seq x y z
N MET A 1 -20.37 -5.38 -32.21
CA MET A 1 -19.90 -4.81 -30.93
C MET A 1 -18.52 -5.39 -30.70
N THR A 2 -17.51 -4.53 -30.79
CA THR A 2 -16.18 -4.86 -31.30
C THR A 2 -15.31 -5.60 -30.29
N VAL A 3 -14.49 -6.49 -30.84
CA VAL A 3 -13.56 -7.41 -30.20
C VAL A 3 -12.38 -6.63 -29.60
N PHE A 4 -12.61 -5.87 -28.53
CA PHE A 4 -11.52 -5.34 -27.71
C PHE A 4 -11.30 -6.27 -26.51
N GLY A 5 -10.14 -6.94 -26.45
CA GLY A 5 -9.69 -7.66 -25.25
C GLY A 5 -9.49 -9.18 -25.35
N LYS A 6 -9.64 -9.83 -26.52
CA LYS A 6 -9.38 -11.29 -26.67
C LYS A 6 -8.01 -11.64 -27.25
N ASP A 7 -7.33 -10.68 -27.86
CA ASP A 7 -6.00 -10.87 -28.42
C ASP A 7 -4.97 -10.22 -27.49
N GLU A 8 -4.48 -11.01 -26.53
CA GLU A 8 -3.44 -10.59 -25.58
C GLU A 8 -2.16 -10.12 -26.29
N THR A 9 -1.85 -10.70 -27.46
CA THR A 9 -0.67 -10.34 -28.23
C THR A 9 -0.84 -8.95 -28.84
N ALA A 10 -2.00 -8.64 -29.40
CA ALA A 10 -2.31 -7.30 -29.90
C ALA A 10 -2.33 -6.26 -28.78
N LEU A 11 -2.91 -6.59 -27.62
CA LEU A 11 -2.94 -5.69 -26.46
C LEU A 11 -1.52 -5.41 -25.92
N SER A 12 -0.69 -6.44 -25.80
CA SER A 12 0.71 -6.30 -25.34
C SER A 12 1.53 -5.42 -26.29
N LYS A 13 1.39 -5.61 -27.61
CA LYS A 13 2.07 -4.78 -28.62
C LYS A 13 1.63 -3.32 -28.53
N PHE A 14 0.31 -3.08 -28.45
CA PHE A 14 -0.21 -1.73 -28.29
C PHE A 14 0.29 -1.07 -27.00
N ALA A 15 0.26 -1.78 -25.86
CA ALA A 15 0.74 -1.25 -24.59
C ALA A 15 2.24 -0.91 -24.62
N ALA A 16 3.05 -1.68 -25.33
CA ALA A 16 4.48 -1.41 -25.50
C ALA A 16 4.78 -0.15 -26.35
N GLU A 17 3.84 0.27 -27.21
CA GLU A 17 3.95 1.49 -28.02
C GLU A 17 3.49 2.74 -27.28
N ILE A 18 2.81 2.61 -26.13
CA ILE A 18 2.37 3.75 -25.34
C ILE A 18 3.60 4.47 -24.76
N PRO A 19 3.79 5.77 -25.03
CA PRO A 19 4.92 6.50 -24.51
C PRO A 19 4.87 6.54 -22.98
N ILE A 20 5.91 6.00 -22.35
CA ILE A 20 6.11 6.03 -20.90
C ILE A 20 6.99 7.24 -20.57
N PRO A 21 6.66 8.03 -19.54
CA PRO A 21 7.53 9.11 -19.08
C PRO A 21 8.96 8.61 -18.84
N GLN A 22 9.92 9.20 -19.55
CA GLN A 22 11.35 8.96 -19.33
C GLN A 22 11.87 10.04 -18.38
N PHE A 23 12.49 9.62 -17.29
CA PHE A 23 13.07 10.54 -16.31
C PHE A 23 14.59 10.52 -16.48
N GLU A 24 15.18 11.62 -16.95
CA GLU A 24 16.65 11.76 -17.06
C GLU A 24 17.34 11.60 -15.71
N LYS A 25 16.66 11.98 -14.63
CA LYS A 25 17.11 11.83 -13.25
C LYS A 25 15.93 11.40 -12.39
N ALA A 26 16.00 10.17 -11.88
CA ALA A 26 15.10 9.73 -10.85
C ALA A 26 15.50 10.32 -9.49
N SER A 27 14.53 10.77 -8.69
CA SER A 27 14.77 11.36 -7.36
C SER A 27 15.17 10.34 -6.28
N PHE A 28 15.52 9.11 -6.67
CA PHE A 28 15.92 8.08 -5.73
C PHE A 28 17.35 8.33 -5.26
N SER A 29 17.51 8.45 -3.95
CA SER A 29 18.83 8.43 -3.32
C SER A 29 19.31 6.98 -3.17
N LYS A 30 20.63 6.77 -3.16
CA LYS A 30 21.18 5.46 -2.81
C LYS A 30 20.87 5.21 -1.32
N PRO A 31 20.14 4.15 -0.96
CA PRO A 31 19.83 3.88 0.43
C PRO A 31 21.11 3.50 1.19
N LYS A 32 21.12 3.78 2.49
CA LYS A 32 22.14 3.22 3.39
C LYS A 32 21.96 1.69 3.48
N PRO A 33 22.99 0.94 3.90
CA PRO A 33 22.83 -0.43 4.36
C PRO A 33 21.66 -0.55 5.35
N LEU A 34 20.91 -1.66 5.28
CA LEU A 34 19.64 -1.83 6.01
C LEU A 34 19.84 -1.77 7.54
N ASP A 35 20.94 -2.35 8.02
CA ASP A 35 21.40 -2.31 9.42
C ASP A 35 21.73 -0.89 9.92
N LEU A 36 21.92 0.06 9.01
CA LEU A 36 22.15 1.47 9.31
C LEU A 36 20.94 2.37 8.95
N ALA A 37 19.84 1.77 8.49
CA ALA A 37 18.64 2.48 8.07
C ALA A 37 17.64 2.63 9.22
N LYS A 38 16.95 3.78 9.26
CA LYS A 38 15.71 3.94 10.02
C LYS A 38 14.56 3.77 9.05
N ILE A 39 13.68 2.82 9.31
CA ILE A 39 12.60 2.42 8.41
C ILE A 39 11.28 3.01 8.92
N ALA A 40 10.44 3.45 7.99
CA ALA A 40 9.05 3.78 8.24
C ALA A 40 8.18 3.02 7.22
N ILE A 41 7.11 2.40 7.71
CA ILE A 41 6.09 1.78 6.86
C ILE A 41 4.93 2.77 6.80
N VAL A 42 4.56 3.19 5.59
CA VAL A 42 3.40 4.05 5.34
C VAL A 42 2.39 3.20 4.57
N THR A 43 1.18 3.09 5.12
CA THR A 43 0.13 2.26 4.54
C THR A 43 -1.17 3.04 4.42
N THR A 44 -1.92 2.79 3.35
CA THR A 44 -3.27 3.32 3.15
C THR A 44 -4.34 2.46 3.81
N ALA A 45 -3.97 1.39 4.53
CA ALA A 45 -4.92 0.52 5.21
C ALA A 45 -5.72 1.20 6.35
N ALA A 46 -5.37 2.46 6.67
CA ALA A 46 -6.01 3.27 7.71
C ALA A 46 -6.06 2.50 9.04
N LEU A 47 -4.89 1.99 9.44
CA LEU A 47 -4.76 1.20 10.66
C LEU A 47 -4.85 2.10 11.88
N HIS A 48 -5.64 1.67 12.86
CA HIS A 48 -5.79 2.32 14.16
C HIS A 48 -5.83 1.26 15.27
N ARG A 49 -5.63 1.67 16.53
CA ARG A 49 -5.72 0.74 17.66
C ARG A 49 -7.16 0.42 18.01
N ILE A 50 -7.42 -0.83 18.35
CA ILE A 50 -8.74 -1.27 18.82
C ILE A 50 -9.10 -0.52 20.11
N GLY A 51 -10.26 0.14 20.11
CA GLY A 51 -10.76 0.90 21.26
C GLY A 51 -10.44 2.40 21.21
N GLU A 52 -9.57 2.83 20.30
CA GLU A 52 -9.38 4.24 19.97
C GLU A 52 -10.33 4.66 18.83
N PRO A 53 -10.62 5.96 18.68
CA PRO A 53 -11.32 6.47 17.50
C PRO A 53 -10.57 6.04 16.22
N GLY A 54 -11.30 5.42 15.30
CA GLY A 54 -10.76 5.08 13.98
C GLY A 54 -11.00 6.20 12.96
N PHE A 55 -10.93 5.83 11.69
CA PHE A 55 -11.15 6.75 10.58
C PHE A 55 -12.63 7.02 10.35
N GLU A 56 -12.98 8.29 10.12
CA GLU A 56 -14.34 8.72 9.87
C GLU A 56 -14.68 8.63 8.39
N LEU A 57 -15.92 8.23 8.10
CA LEU A 57 -16.40 8.14 6.73
C LEU A 57 -16.73 9.53 6.19
N GLY A 58 -15.99 9.98 5.17
CA GLY A 58 -16.29 11.19 4.42
C GLY A 58 -15.02 11.88 3.91
N ASP A 59 -15.19 12.88 3.05
CA ASP A 59 -14.06 13.60 2.41
C ASP A 59 -13.36 14.59 3.35
N SER A 60 -13.74 14.64 4.63
CA SER A 60 -13.23 15.61 5.60
C SER A 60 -12.18 15.02 6.54
N ASP A 61 -11.94 13.72 6.45
CA ASP A 61 -10.97 13.06 7.29
C ASP A 61 -9.58 13.00 6.61
N PHE A 62 -8.67 13.84 7.10
CA PHE A 62 -7.30 13.93 6.61
C PHE A 62 -6.26 13.52 7.67
N HIS A 63 -6.69 12.92 8.79
CA HIS A 63 -5.74 12.54 9.83
C HIS A 63 -4.91 11.31 9.44
N PHE A 64 -3.87 11.06 10.23
CA PHE A 64 -3.04 9.87 10.12
C PHE A 64 -2.69 9.38 11.52
N GLU A 65 -2.46 8.08 11.63
CA GLU A 65 -2.07 7.45 12.87
C GLU A 65 -0.57 7.13 12.89
N ILE A 66 0.06 7.35 14.05
CA ILE A 66 1.42 6.88 14.33
C ILE A 66 1.30 5.71 15.30
N LEU A 67 1.57 4.52 14.81
CA LEU A 67 1.46 3.30 15.60
C LEU A 67 2.78 2.98 16.31
N PRO A 68 2.75 2.57 17.58
CA PRO A 68 3.89 1.93 18.24
C PRO A 68 4.37 0.71 17.45
N LYS A 69 5.69 0.46 17.41
CA LYS A 69 6.26 -0.65 16.62
C LYS A 69 5.73 -2.03 17.04
N ASP A 70 5.36 -2.15 18.31
CA ASP A 70 4.91 -3.35 19.00
C ASP A 70 3.37 -3.42 19.08
N ALA A 71 2.65 -2.47 18.48
CA ALA A 71 1.20 -2.52 18.39
C ALA A 71 0.76 -3.76 17.59
N ARG A 72 -0.17 -4.52 18.15
CA ARG A 72 -0.76 -5.73 17.53
C ARG A 72 -2.28 -5.75 17.65
N ASP A 73 -2.85 -4.87 18.46
CA ASP A 73 -4.27 -4.58 18.61
C ASP A 73 -4.72 -3.59 17.52
N LEU A 74 -4.55 -3.96 16.26
CA LEU A 74 -4.82 -3.10 15.11
C LEU A 74 -6.10 -3.49 14.39
N ALA A 75 -6.85 -2.48 13.96
CA ALA A 75 -8.06 -2.63 13.15
C ALA A 75 -7.95 -1.86 11.82
N LEU A 76 -8.63 -2.37 10.80
CA LEU A 76 -8.68 -1.75 9.48
C LEU A 76 -9.74 -0.64 9.45
N GLY A 77 -9.34 0.59 9.12
CA GLY A 77 -10.23 1.72 8.90
C GLY A 77 -10.56 1.97 7.41
N HIS A 78 -9.84 1.34 6.47
CA HIS A 78 -9.99 1.69 5.06
C HIS A 78 -11.36 1.30 4.52
N HIS A 79 -12.11 2.29 4.02
CA HIS A 79 -13.52 2.13 3.66
C HIS A 79 -13.76 1.40 2.35
N SER A 80 -12.81 1.41 1.40
CA SER A 80 -13.04 0.77 0.10
C SER A 80 -13.42 -0.70 0.27
N VAL A 81 -14.51 -1.11 -0.37
CA VAL A 81 -14.95 -2.51 -0.43
C VAL A 81 -13.96 -3.39 -1.16
N ASN A 82 -13.12 -2.80 -2.02
CA ASN A 82 -12.07 -3.50 -2.78
C ASN A 82 -10.79 -3.71 -1.96
N PHE A 83 -10.73 -3.23 -0.71
CA PHE A 83 -9.59 -3.47 0.16
C PHE A 83 -9.66 -4.90 0.75
N ASP A 84 -8.56 -5.63 0.68
CA ASP A 84 -8.50 -7.04 1.04
C ASP A 84 -8.53 -7.26 2.56
N ARG A 85 -9.75 -7.32 3.10
CA ARG A 85 -10.01 -7.63 4.51
C ARG A 85 -9.66 -9.06 4.87
N GLY A 86 -9.79 -9.99 3.93
CA GLY A 86 -9.48 -11.41 4.16
C GLY A 86 -7.98 -11.60 4.34
N GLY A 87 -7.18 -11.00 3.45
CA GLY A 87 -5.73 -10.96 3.56
C GLY A 87 -5.28 -10.31 4.87
N PHE A 88 -5.82 -9.14 5.23
CA PHE A 88 -5.53 -8.49 6.51
C PHE A 88 -5.86 -9.38 7.73
N ALA A 89 -7.03 -10.04 7.73
CA ALA A 89 -7.44 -10.90 8.83
C ALA A 89 -6.58 -12.17 8.95
N ALA A 90 -6.05 -12.67 7.82
CA ALA A 90 -5.17 -13.83 7.80
C ALA A 90 -3.72 -13.49 8.16
N ASP A 91 -3.21 -12.35 7.67
CA ASP A 91 -1.85 -11.87 7.91
C ASP A 91 -1.79 -10.33 7.79
N ILE A 92 -1.46 -9.66 8.90
CA ILE A 92 -1.28 -8.21 8.93
C ILE A 92 -0.19 -7.73 7.98
N ASN A 93 0.80 -8.58 7.68
CA ASN A 93 1.94 -8.22 6.84
C ASN A 93 1.56 -7.98 5.37
N VAL A 94 0.35 -8.34 4.95
CA VAL A 94 -0.21 -7.98 3.63
C VAL A 94 -0.34 -6.47 3.47
N VAL A 95 -0.66 -5.76 4.55
CA VAL A 95 -0.96 -4.31 4.52
C VAL A 95 0.00 -3.50 5.38
N TYR A 96 0.67 -4.14 6.33
CA TYR A 96 1.63 -3.56 7.26
C TYR A 96 2.69 -4.61 7.62
N PRO A 97 3.73 -4.78 6.78
CA PRO A 97 4.75 -5.83 6.90
C PRO A 97 5.75 -5.58 8.04
N ILE A 98 5.25 -5.31 9.23
CA ILE A 98 6.05 -4.93 10.40
C ILE A 98 6.88 -6.10 10.92
N ASP A 99 6.37 -7.34 10.83
CA ASP A 99 7.09 -8.50 11.34
C ASP A 99 8.28 -8.86 10.45
N ARG A 100 8.23 -8.49 9.15
CA ARG A 100 9.35 -8.68 8.20
C ARG A 100 10.59 -7.85 8.56
N LEU A 101 10.45 -6.84 9.43
CA LEU A 101 11.59 -6.03 9.89
C LEU A 101 12.37 -6.68 11.02
N GLU A 102 11.88 -7.78 11.59
CA GLU A 102 12.50 -8.51 12.70
C GLU A 102 12.96 -9.93 12.26
N GLU A 103 12.96 -10.23 10.95
CA GLU A 103 13.50 -11.47 10.34
C GLU A 103 15.03 -11.44 10.19
#